data_AF-A0A1L9VQC0-F1
#
_entry.id   AF-A0A1L9VQC0-F1
#
_cell.length_a   1.000
_cell.length_b   1.000
_cell.length_c   1.000
_cell.angle_alpha   90.00
_cell.angle_beta   90.00
_cell.angle_gamma   90.00
#
_symmetry.space_group_name_H-M   'P 1'
#
loop_
_entity.id
_entity.type
_entity.pdbx_description
1 polymer ?
#
loop_
_entity_poly.entity_id
_entity_poly.type
_entity_poly.pdbx_seq_one_letter_code
_entity_poly.pdbx_strand_id
1 'polypeptide(L)'
;MDLSLVASTITSRIYGVHALRDGWDQVENAIKLYSQKLNKWVSTIKTLFAFSDNDGELPRGPSSREQASLALHFYSTCILINRPCLSRPGLREHSGIRFPRSRFGNDTALTCVRSALLLLAVLPDEPDEEWFYTVSPWWTMLHFIMQETRVLLIHLTVGPVLVRTEQGHEEQPKGSPHPTDIVLPSCKKAPRWLHHIMNHDLACKRGFNISVSFLRRVTSSRNLDFEGVPLPVPLLLDESSGS
;
A
#
# COMPACT_ATOMS: atom_id res chain seq x y z
N MET A 1 -19.66 -10.62 5.61
CA MET A 1 -18.96 -9.46 6.16
C MET A 1 -18.72 -8.51 5.01
N ASP A 2 -19.17 -7.26 5.13
CA ASP A 2 -18.95 -6.24 4.09
C ASP A 2 -17.60 -5.57 4.35
N LEU A 3 -16.65 -5.70 3.41
CA LEU A 3 -15.32 -5.09 3.49
C LEU A 3 -15.41 -3.57 3.57
N SER A 4 -16.43 -2.95 2.98
CA SER A 4 -16.65 -1.50 3.00
C SER A 4 -17.04 -1.02 4.40
N LEU A 5 -17.88 -1.78 5.10
CA LEU A 5 -18.26 -1.51 6.48
C LEU A 5 -17.08 -1.71 7.44
N VAL A 6 -16.25 -2.73 7.17
CA VAL A 6 -15.02 -2.97 7.92
C VAL A 6 -14.05 -1.80 7.72
N ALA A 7 -13.82 -1.38 6.47
CA ALA A 7 -12.94 -0.25 6.15
C ALA A 7 -13.40 1.07 6.77
N SER A 8 -14.69 1.39 6.75
CA SER A 8 -15.22 2.61 7.38
C SER A 8 -15.09 2.56 8.91
N THR A 9 -15.37 1.42 9.53
CA THR A 9 -15.23 1.21 10.97
C THR A 9 -13.76 1.31 11.40
N ILE A 10 -12.86 0.70 10.64
CA ILE A 10 -11.41 0.81 10.84
C ILE A 10 -10.97 2.26 10.74
N THR A 11 -11.43 2.99 9.72
CA THR A 11 -11.09 4.40 9.54
C THR A 11 -11.45 5.22 10.77
N SER A 12 -12.64 5.03 11.31
CA SER A 12 -13.09 5.69 12.54
C SER A 12 -12.26 5.27 13.78
N ARG A 13 -11.92 3.99 13.90
CA ARG A 13 -11.24 3.44 15.08
C ARG A 13 -9.73 3.63 15.11
N ILE A 14 -9.08 3.76 13.95
CA ILE A 14 -7.63 3.86 13.82
C ILE A 14 -7.20 5.29 13.49
N TYR A 15 -8.00 6.00 12.69
CA TYR A 15 -7.66 7.34 12.20
C TYR A 15 -8.64 8.42 12.69
N GLY A 16 -9.67 8.05 13.46
CA GLY A 16 -10.62 9.00 14.03
C GLY A 16 -10.08 9.74 15.24
N VAL A 17 -10.71 10.87 15.55
CA VAL A 17 -10.34 11.76 16.67
C VAL A 17 -10.31 11.02 18.02
N HIS A 18 -11.18 10.03 18.21
CA HIS A 18 -11.20 9.21 19.42
C HIS A 18 -9.94 8.34 19.59
N ALA A 19 -9.40 7.79 18.51
CA ALA A 19 -8.17 6.98 18.54
C ALA A 19 -6.95 7.81 18.96
N LEU A 20 -6.90 9.08 18.54
CA LEU A 20 -5.86 10.03 18.94
C LEU A 20 -5.92 10.36 20.44
N ARG A 21 -7.12 10.33 21.03
CA ARG A 21 -7.35 10.64 22.44
C ARG A 21 -7.12 9.43 23.36
N ASP A 22 -7.52 8.24 22.91
CA ASP A 22 -7.55 7.02 23.73
C ASP A 22 -6.21 6.26 23.74
N GLY A 23 -5.22 6.72 22.94
CA GLY A 23 -3.83 6.25 23.00
C GLY A 23 -3.49 5.07 22.08
N TRP A 24 -2.20 4.74 22.00
CA TRP A 24 -1.68 3.73 21.06
C TRP A 24 -2.18 2.31 21.37
N ASP A 25 -2.41 1.98 22.63
CA ASP A 25 -2.87 0.65 23.04
C ASP A 25 -4.24 0.31 22.43
N GLN A 26 -5.12 1.31 22.29
CA GLN A 26 -6.41 1.13 21.64
C GLN A 26 -6.26 0.86 20.14
N VAL A 27 -5.34 1.57 19.48
CA VAL A 27 -5.03 1.36 18.06
C VAL A 27 -4.45 -0.04 17.83
N GLU A 28 -3.51 -0.47 18.66
CA GLU A 28 -2.94 -1.82 18.61
C GLU A 28 -4.01 -2.91 18.82
N ASN A 29 -4.90 -2.74 19.79
CA ASN A 29 -6.01 -3.66 20.02
C ASN A 29 -6.99 -3.71 18.84
N ALA A 30 -7.28 -2.55 18.22
CA ALA A 30 -8.10 -2.48 17.01
C ALA A 30 -7.44 -3.23 15.85
N ILE A 31 -6.13 -3.03 15.63
CA ILE A 31 -5.36 -3.74 14.60
C ILE A 31 -5.46 -5.25 14.80
N LYS A 32 -5.21 -5.75 16.02
CA LYS A 32 -5.31 -7.19 16.35
C LYS A 32 -6.71 -7.73 16.06
N LEU A 33 -7.75 -7.05 16.54
CA LEU A 33 -9.14 -7.46 16.38
C LEU A 33 -9.55 -7.53 14.90
N TYR A 34 -9.26 -6.49 14.13
CA TYR A 34 -9.68 -6.44 12.72
C TYR A 34 -8.86 -7.37 11.84
N SER A 35 -7.58 -7.57 12.13
CA SER A 35 -6.75 -8.57 11.43
C SER A 35 -7.29 -9.99 11.65
N GLN A 36 -7.64 -10.34 12.89
CA GLN A 36 -8.27 -11.64 13.20
C GLN A 36 -9.60 -11.84 12.48
N LYS A 37 -10.46 -10.80 12.48
CA LYS A 37 -11.74 -10.81 11.77
C LYS A 37 -11.56 -11.02 10.27
N LEU A 38 -10.56 -10.35 9.68
CA LEU A 38 -10.27 -10.42 8.26
C LEU A 38 -9.72 -11.81 7.86
N ASN A 39 -8.82 -12.38 8.67
CA ASN A 39 -8.30 -13.74 8.48
C ASN A 39 -9.39 -14.80 8.60
N LYS A 40 -10.30 -14.65 9.57
CA LYS A 40 -11.47 -15.53 9.68
C LYS A 40 -12.39 -15.39 8.47
N TRP A 41 -12.56 -14.17 7.97
CA TRP A 41 -13.41 -13.94 6.81
C TRP A 41 -12.83 -14.59 5.54
N VAL A 42 -11.53 -14.43 5.26
CA VAL A 42 -10.92 -15.02 4.07
C VAL A 42 -10.99 -16.55 4.10
N SER A 43 -10.85 -17.19 5.27
CA SER A 43 -10.99 -18.64 5.42
C SER A 43 -12.42 -19.16 5.20
N THR A 44 -13.44 -18.28 5.19
CA THR A 44 -14.83 -18.65 4.91
C THR A 44 -15.21 -18.52 3.44
N ILE A 45 -14.32 -17.98 2.61
CA ILE A 45 -14.57 -17.80 1.18
C ILE A 45 -14.65 -19.17 0.51
N LYS A 46 -15.70 -19.38 -0.29
CA LYS A 46 -15.86 -20.62 -1.08
C LYS A 46 -14.67 -20.75 -2.04
N THR A 47 -14.23 -21.98 -2.28
CA THR A 47 -13.12 -22.32 -3.19
C THR A 47 -13.22 -21.65 -4.57
N LEU A 48 -14.42 -21.43 -5.11
CA LEU A 48 -14.63 -20.74 -6.39
C LEU A 48 -14.23 -19.25 -6.39
N PHE A 49 -14.20 -18.60 -5.22
CA PHE A 49 -13.78 -17.20 -5.06
C PHE A 49 -12.45 -17.09 -4.29
N ALA A 50 -11.79 -18.21 -4.04
CA ALA A 50 -10.49 -18.23 -3.37
C ALA A 50 -9.48 -17.54 -4.29
N PHE A 51 -8.97 -16.40 -3.83
CA PHE A 51 -7.91 -15.65 -4.50
C PHE A 51 -6.57 -15.83 -3.78
N SER A 52 -6.57 -16.26 -2.51
CA SER A 52 -5.38 -16.50 -1.71
C SER A 52 -5.28 -17.94 -1.24
N ASP A 53 -4.06 -18.44 -1.01
CA ASP A 53 -3.84 -19.69 -0.28
C ASP A 53 -4.01 -19.54 1.24
N ASN A 54 -3.68 -20.59 1.99
CA ASN A 54 -3.75 -20.61 3.45
C ASN A 54 -2.81 -19.59 4.12
N ASP A 55 -1.77 -19.14 3.42
CA ASP A 55 -0.78 -18.16 3.91
C ASP A 55 -1.12 -16.73 3.45
N GLY A 56 -2.24 -16.55 2.73
CA GLY A 56 -2.68 -15.25 2.20
C GLY A 56 -1.94 -14.82 0.94
N GLU A 57 -1.15 -15.69 0.33
CA GLU A 57 -0.42 -15.45 -0.91
C GLU A 57 -1.29 -15.65 -2.14
N LEU A 58 -0.94 -15.02 -3.26
CA LEU A 58 -1.60 -15.16 -4.56
C LEU A 58 -0.92 -16.28 -5.36
N PRO A 59 -1.48 -17.51 -5.45
CA PRO A 59 -0.73 -18.64 -6.01
C PRO A 59 -0.61 -18.57 -7.53
N ARG A 60 -1.57 -17.94 -8.24
CA ARG A 60 -1.61 -17.80 -9.71
C ARG A 60 -2.30 -16.53 -10.23
N GLY A 61 -2.40 -15.48 -9.40
CA GLY A 61 -3.24 -14.32 -9.71
C GLY A 61 -4.74 -14.66 -9.80
N PRO A 62 -5.64 -13.68 -9.80
CA PRO A 62 -7.08 -13.94 -9.88
C PRO A 62 -7.48 -14.43 -11.27
N SER A 63 -8.21 -15.54 -11.33
CA SER A 63 -8.68 -16.17 -12.58
C SER A 63 -10.01 -15.59 -13.09
N SER A 64 -10.70 -14.79 -12.28
CA SER A 64 -11.92 -14.07 -12.69
C SER A 64 -11.95 -12.64 -12.17
N ARG A 65 -12.83 -11.82 -12.76
CA ARG A 65 -13.10 -10.44 -12.33
C ARG A 65 -13.51 -10.37 -10.86
N GLU A 66 -14.38 -11.27 -10.41
CA GLU A 66 -14.88 -11.30 -9.05
C GLU A 66 -13.76 -11.64 -8.06
N GLN A 67 -12.87 -12.57 -8.42
CA GLN A 67 -11.69 -12.89 -7.62
C GLN A 67 -10.74 -11.69 -7.55
N ALA A 68 -10.50 -11.01 -8.67
CA ALA A 68 -9.65 -9.82 -8.72
C ALA A 68 -10.21 -8.70 -7.85
N SER A 69 -11.50 -8.39 -8.01
CA SER A 69 -12.19 -7.38 -7.21
C SER A 69 -12.13 -7.72 -5.72
N LEU A 70 -12.38 -8.98 -5.35
CA LEU A 70 -12.33 -9.41 -3.95
C LEU A 70 -10.93 -9.31 -3.36
N ALA A 71 -9.91 -9.73 -4.10
CA ALA A 71 -8.51 -9.63 -3.71
C ALA A 71 -8.09 -8.17 -3.51
N LEU A 72 -8.45 -7.28 -4.45
CA LEU A 72 -8.15 -5.86 -4.36
C LEU A 72 -8.73 -5.23 -3.09
N HIS A 73 -10.01 -5.48 -2.80
CA HIS A 73 -10.64 -4.96 -1.60
C HIS A 73 -10.04 -5.57 -0.32
N PHE A 74 -9.70 -6.86 -0.34
CA PHE A 74 -9.07 -7.54 0.78
C PHE A 74 -7.71 -6.93 1.13
N TYR A 75 -6.77 -6.88 0.16
CA TYR A 75 -5.44 -6.36 0.40
C TYR A 75 -5.45 -4.85 0.69
N SER A 76 -6.35 -4.07 0.08
CA SER A 76 -6.58 -2.66 0.46
C SER A 76 -7.00 -2.51 1.93
N THR A 77 -7.86 -3.42 2.42
CA THR A 77 -8.28 -3.44 3.83
C THR A 77 -7.12 -3.83 4.75
N CYS A 78 -6.30 -4.81 4.35
CA CYS A 78 -5.08 -5.15 5.08
C CYS A 78 -4.13 -3.95 5.17
N ILE A 79 -3.93 -3.21 4.08
CA ILE A 79 -3.12 -1.98 4.10
C ILE A 79 -3.71 -0.99 5.09
N LEU A 80 -5.02 -0.73 5.03
CA LEU A 80 -5.69 0.24 5.89
C LEU A 80 -5.50 -0.07 7.38
N ILE A 81 -5.64 -1.34 7.78
CA ILE A 81 -5.46 -1.82 9.16
C ILE A 81 -4.01 -1.62 9.61
N ASN A 82 -3.05 -2.02 8.78
CA ASN A 82 -1.65 -2.17 9.19
C ASN A 82 -0.79 -0.90 8.99
N ARG A 83 -1.25 0.05 8.18
CA ARG A 83 -0.54 1.30 7.83
C ARG A 83 -0.12 2.20 9.01
N PRO A 84 -0.80 2.28 10.17
CA PRO A 84 -0.35 3.12 11.28
C PRO A 84 1.05 2.75 11.78
N CYS A 85 1.41 1.46 11.74
CA CYS A 85 2.71 0.96 12.17
C CYS A 85 3.83 1.26 11.15
N LEU A 86 3.47 1.44 9.87
CA LEU A 86 4.41 1.78 8.81
C LEU A 86 4.85 3.25 8.89
N SER A 87 3.90 4.15 9.13
CA SER A 87 4.13 5.61 9.09
C SER A 87 4.79 6.17 10.36
N ARG A 88 4.98 5.33 11.39
CA ARG A 88 5.42 5.74 12.73
C ARG A 88 6.74 5.10 13.19
N PRO A 89 7.85 5.14 12.41
CA PRO A 89 9.15 5.16 13.08
C PRO A 89 9.15 6.41 13.96
N GLY A 90 9.31 6.30 15.28
CA GLY A 90 9.28 7.47 16.15
C GLY A 90 10.40 8.43 15.72
N LEU A 91 10.07 9.49 15.01
CA LEU A 91 11.01 10.53 14.62
C LEU A 91 10.71 11.74 15.49
N ARG A 92 11.63 12.13 16.37
CA ARG A 92 11.58 13.50 16.91
C ARG A 92 12.04 14.42 15.77
N GLU A 93 11.10 15.22 15.27
CA GLU A 93 11.28 16.18 14.17
C GLU A 93 12.46 17.14 14.39
N HIS A 94 12.92 17.31 15.63
CA HIS A 94 14.02 18.20 15.98
C HIS A 94 15.40 17.55 16.16
N SER A 95 15.50 16.22 16.29
CA SER A 95 16.79 15.56 16.61
C SER A 95 17.23 14.49 15.63
N GLY A 96 16.39 14.09 14.67
CA GLY A 96 16.70 13.02 13.71
C GLY A 96 16.84 11.62 14.34
N ILE A 97 16.61 11.49 15.65
CA ILE A 97 16.70 10.22 16.38
C ILE A 97 15.47 9.38 16.03
N ARG A 98 15.72 8.19 15.44
CA ARG A 98 14.70 7.17 15.20
C ARG A 98 14.58 6.28 16.43
N PHE A 99 13.41 6.24 17.05
CA PHE A 99 13.13 5.29 18.12
C PHE A 99 12.91 3.89 17.56
N PRO A 100 13.35 2.85 18.27
CA PRO A 100 13.09 1.48 17.88
C PRO A 100 11.58 1.22 17.88
N ARG A 101 11.13 0.47 16.88
CA ARG A 101 9.75 0.00 16.80
C ARG A 101 9.56 -1.17 17.76
N SER A 102 8.35 -1.32 18.33
CA SER A 102 8.00 -2.57 19.00
C SER A 102 8.00 -3.74 18.01
N ARG A 103 8.20 -4.96 18.49
CA ARG A 103 8.09 -6.18 17.67
C ARG A 103 6.74 -6.25 16.95
N PHE A 104 5.64 -6.08 17.68
CA PHE A 104 4.29 -6.01 17.10
C PHE A 104 4.17 -4.96 16.01
N GLY A 105 4.66 -3.74 16.26
CA GLY A 105 4.63 -2.68 15.27
C GLY A 105 5.44 -3.05 14.02
N ASN A 106 6.58 -3.71 14.19
CA ASN A 106 7.41 -4.13 13.07
C ASN A 106 6.73 -5.18 12.21
N ASP A 107 6.17 -6.21 12.82
CA ASP A 107 5.45 -7.28 12.12
C ASP A 107 4.22 -6.73 11.39
N THR A 108 3.52 -5.78 12.01
CA THR A 108 2.38 -5.08 11.42
C THR A 108 2.81 -4.21 10.23
N ALA A 109 3.92 -3.46 10.36
CA ALA A 109 4.46 -2.66 9.26
C ALA A 109 4.88 -3.54 8.07
N LEU A 110 5.50 -4.68 8.33
CA LEU A 110 5.88 -5.64 7.29
C LEU A 110 4.66 -6.27 6.61
N THR A 111 3.62 -6.60 7.37
CA THR A 111 2.33 -7.04 6.83
C THR A 111 1.70 -5.98 5.93
N CYS A 112 1.83 -4.69 6.28
CA CYS A 112 1.36 -3.58 5.43
C CYS A 112 2.08 -3.55 4.08
N VAL A 113 3.41 -3.69 4.09
CA VAL A 113 4.23 -3.73 2.85
C VAL A 113 3.90 -4.95 2.01
N ARG A 114 3.80 -6.14 2.62
CA ARG A 114 3.39 -7.37 1.95
C ARG A 114 2.03 -7.22 1.28
N SER A 115 1.06 -6.63 2.00
CA SER A 115 -0.28 -6.39 1.46
C SER A 115 -0.26 -5.42 0.28
N ALA A 116 0.61 -4.41 0.28
CA ALA A 116 0.78 -3.52 -0.87
C ALA A 116 1.39 -4.24 -2.08
N LEU A 117 2.39 -5.10 -1.88
CA LEU A 117 2.95 -5.92 -2.96
C LEU A 117 1.90 -6.88 -3.55
N LEU A 118 1.11 -7.51 -2.69
CA LEU A 118 0.03 -8.41 -3.12
C LEU A 118 -1.09 -7.64 -3.82
N LEU A 119 -1.45 -6.44 -3.35
CA LEU A 119 -2.41 -5.57 -4.04
C LEU A 119 -1.94 -5.28 -5.48
N LEU A 120 -0.65 -4.99 -5.66
CA LEU A 120 -0.07 -4.75 -6.99
C LEU A 120 -0.03 -5.98 -7.87
N ALA A 121 0.21 -7.14 -7.25
CA ALA A 121 0.29 -8.43 -7.94
C ALA A 121 -1.09 -8.90 -8.45
N VAL A 122 -2.19 -8.33 -7.94
CA VAL A 122 -3.53 -8.56 -8.51
C VAL A 122 -3.68 -7.89 -9.88
N LEU A 123 -3.01 -6.75 -10.11
CA LEU A 123 -3.07 -6.08 -11.40
C LEU A 123 -2.34 -6.92 -12.46
N PRO A 124 -2.83 -7.01 -13.70
CA PRO A 124 -2.07 -7.56 -14.81
C PRO A 124 -0.70 -6.87 -14.97
N ASP A 125 0.29 -7.60 -15.47
CA ASP A 125 1.65 -7.05 -15.63
C ASP A 125 1.70 -5.94 -16.68
N GLU A 126 0.96 -6.12 -17.78
CA GLU A 126 0.72 -5.08 -18.77
C GLU A 126 -0.61 -4.35 -18.47
N PRO A 127 -0.62 -3.00 -18.49
CA PRO A 127 -1.85 -2.23 -18.32
C PRO A 127 -2.90 -2.56 -19.39
N ASP A 128 -4.13 -2.80 -18.94
CA ASP A 128 -5.26 -3.11 -19.79
C ASP A 128 -6.48 -2.28 -19.35
N GLU A 129 -6.98 -1.45 -20.27
CA GLU A 129 -8.07 -0.51 -20.01
C GLU A 129 -9.41 -1.22 -19.74
N GLU A 130 -9.72 -2.28 -20.49
CA GLU A 130 -10.96 -3.02 -20.32
C GLU A 130 -11.00 -3.70 -18.94
N TRP A 131 -9.92 -4.34 -18.53
CA TRP A 131 -9.75 -4.93 -17.20
C TRP A 131 -9.91 -3.88 -16.11
N PHE A 132 -9.30 -2.70 -16.28
CA PHE A 132 -9.37 -1.60 -15.32
C PHE A 132 -10.81 -1.18 -15.01
N TYR A 133 -11.61 -0.94 -16.06
CA TYR A 133 -12.98 -0.46 -15.91
C TYR A 133 -14.00 -1.56 -15.61
N THR A 134 -13.69 -2.82 -15.94
CA THR A 134 -14.60 -3.95 -15.68
C THR A 134 -14.46 -4.48 -14.26
N VAL A 135 -13.26 -4.52 -13.67
CA VAL A 135 -13.02 -5.14 -12.35
C VAL A 135 -13.56 -4.35 -11.17
N SER A 136 -13.46 -3.02 -11.23
CA SER A 136 -13.99 -2.12 -10.22
C SER A 136 -14.19 -0.74 -10.81
N PRO A 137 -15.01 0.11 -10.17
CA PRO A 137 -15.12 1.49 -10.61
C PRO A 137 -13.76 2.20 -10.63
N TRP A 138 -13.55 3.09 -11.60
CA TRP A 138 -12.25 3.74 -11.84
C TRP A 138 -11.67 4.43 -10.61
N TRP A 139 -12.53 5.07 -9.79
CA TRP A 139 -12.10 5.78 -8.59
C TRP A 139 -11.56 4.81 -7.53
N THR A 140 -12.14 3.62 -7.44
CA THR A 140 -11.71 2.56 -6.54
C THR A 140 -10.37 1.99 -6.98
N MET A 141 -10.19 1.78 -8.29
CA MET A 141 -8.92 1.30 -8.84
C MET A 141 -7.79 2.32 -8.66
N LEU A 142 -8.06 3.60 -8.95
CA LEU A 142 -7.13 4.68 -8.66
C LEU A 142 -6.77 4.72 -7.17
N HIS A 143 -7.75 4.56 -6.28
CA HIS A 143 -7.50 4.49 -4.84
C HIS A 143 -6.56 3.34 -4.48
N PHE A 144 -6.80 2.12 -5.00
CA PHE A 144 -5.91 0.97 -4.76
C PHE A 144 -4.48 1.27 -5.20
N ILE A 145 -4.28 1.69 -6.44
CA ILE A 145 -2.96 2.00 -7.00
C ILE A 145 -2.25 3.10 -6.20
N MET A 146 -2.96 4.16 -5.81
CA MET A 146 -2.35 5.22 -5.01
C MET A 146 -2.05 4.77 -3.57
N GLN A 147 -2.89 3.92 -2.99
CA GLN A 147 -2.75 3.43 -1.62
C GLN A 147 -1.52 2.55 -1.46
N GLU A 148 -1.33 1.55 -2.32
CA GLU A 148 -0.13 0.70 -2.32
C GLU A 148 1.14 1.48 -2.70
N THR A 149 1.09 2.34 -3.72
CA THR A 149 2.26 3.16 -4.12
C THR A 149 2.79 3.96 -2.93
N ARG A 150 1.90 4.56 -2.13
CA ARG A 150 2.30 5.28 -0.92
C ARG A 150 2.97 4.38 0.10
N VAL A 151 2.45 3.18 0.34
CA VAL A 151 3.05 2.21 1.27
C VAL A 151 4.45 1.82 0.83
N LEU A 152 4.63 1.47 -0.44
CA LEU A 152 5.93 1.04 -0.95
C LEU A 152 6.93 2.20 -0.95
N LEU A 153 6.53 3.42 -1.31
CA LEU A 153 7.37 4.61 -1.23
C LEU A 153 7.79 4.94 0.22
N ILE A 154 6.88 4.80 1.19
CA ILE A 154 7.21 4.97 2.61
C ILE A 154 8.23 3.90 3.03
N HIS A 155 8.03 2.63 2.67
CA HIS A 155 8.98 1.56 2.97
C HIS A 155 10.37 1.84 2.41
N LEU A 156 10.44 2.22 1.13
CA LEU A 156 11.70 2.60 0.48
C LEU A 156 12.33 3.82 1.15
N THR A 157 11.55 4.81 1.59
CA THR A 157 12.08 6.01 2.26
C THR A 157 12.59 5.72 3.66
N VAL A 158 11.83 4.94 4.44
CA VAL A 158 12.17 4.60 5.82
C VAL A 158 13.35 3.64 5.85
N GLY A 159 13.35 2.57 5.06
CA GLY A 159 14.37 1.52 5.09
C GLY A 159 14.34 0.70 6.40
N PRO A 160 15.44 0.01 6.76
CA PRO A 160 15.52 -0.75 8.00
C PRO A 160 15.27 0.11 9.24
N VAL A 161 14.51 -0.41 10.20
CA VAL A 161 14.17 0.24 11.47
C VAL A 161 14.62 -0.67 12.61
N LEU A 162 15.27 -0.10 13.62
CA LEU A 162 15.61 -0.81 14.87
C LEU A 162 14.34 -1.39 15.51
N VAL A 163 14.43 -2.60 16.05
CA VAL A 163 13.33 -3.26 16.75
C VAL A 163 13.72 -3.47 18.19
N ARG A 164 12.85 -3.08 19.11
CA ARG A 164 13.01 -3.35 20.54
C ARG A 164 12.50 -4.76 20.85
N THR A 165 13.36 -5.58 21.44
CA THR A 165 13.00 -6.92 21.91
C THR A 165 12.23 -6.88 23.22
N GLU A 166 11.62 -8.01 23.58
CA GLU A 166 10.87 -8.18 24.84
C GLU A 166 11.77 -7.97 26.08
N GLN A 167 13.08 -8.15 25.93
CA GLN A 167 14.10 -7.93 26.96
C GLN A 167 14.64 -6.49 26.98
N GLY A 168 14.14 -5.61 26.11
CA GLY A 168 14.55 -4.21 26.02
C GLY A 168 15.79 -3.94 25.16
N HIS A 169 16.42 -4.98 24.61
CA HIS A 169 17.55 -4.82 23.68
C HIS A 169 17.08 -4.28 22.33
N GLU A 170 17.92 -3.47 21.69
CA GLU A 170 17.70 -2.97 20.34
C GLU A 170 18.41 -3.88 19.35
N GLU A 171 17.65 -4.49 18.46
CA GLU A 171 18.18 -5.34 17.41
C GLU A 171 17.93 -4.69 16.05
N GLN A 172 18.97 -4.69 15.21
CA GLN A 172 18.78 -4.47 13.78
C GLN A 172 18.15 -5.73 13.18
N PRO A 173 17.06 -5.62 12.42
CA PRO A 173 16.52 -6.75 11.68
C PRO A 173 17.62 -7.32 10.78
N LYS A 174 17.86 -8.64 10.84
CA LYS A 174 18.76 -9.35 9.92
C LYS A 174 18.13 -9.33 8.52
N GLY A 175 18.40 -8.27 7.77
CA GLY A 175 17.82 -8.03 6.45
C GLY A 175 16.39 -7.45 6.51
N SER A 176 15.97 -6.77 5.44
CA SER A 176 14.57 -6.39 5.26
C SER A 176 13.81 -7.59 4.66
N PRO A 177 12.71 -8.06 5.27
CA PRO A 177 11.90 -9.15 4.71
C PRO A 177 11.37 -8.87 3.30
N HIS A 178 11.27 -7.59 2.94
CA HIS A 178 10.95 -7.13 1.59
C HIS A 178 12.12 -6.27 1.08
N PRO A 179 13.11 -6.90 0.44
CA PRO A 179 14.32 -6.24 0.00
C PRO A 179 14.02 -5.27 -1.16
N THR A 180 14.88 -4.25 -1.27
CA THR A 180 14.67 -3.10 -2.16
C THR A 180 14.60 -3.51 -3.63
N ASP A 181 15.32 -4.56 -4.01
CA ASP A 181 15.31 -5.22 -5.31
C ASP A 181 13.94 -5.82 -5.69
N ILE A 182 13.12 -6.24 -4.73
CA ILE A 182 11.75 -6.72 -4.99
C ILE A 182 10.78 -5.54 -5.00
N VAL A 183 10.90 -4.63 -4.04
CA VAL A 183 9.94 -3.52 -3.87
C VAL A 183 10.04 -2.47 -4.99
N LEU A 184 11.24 -2.19 -5.48
CA LEU A 184 11.46 -1.15 -6.48
C LEU A 184 10.81 -1.49 -7.83
N PRO A 185 10.98 -2.69 -8.43
CA PRO A 185 10.26 -3.07 -9.65
C PRO A 185 8.74 -3.00 -9.48
N SER A 186 8.22 -3.44 -8.33
CA SER A 186 6.80 -3.32 -7.99
C SER A 186 6.37 -1.85 -8.01
N CYS A 187 7.10 -0.93 -7.36
CA CYS A 187 6.84 0.51 -7.43
C CYS A 187 6.78 1.08 -8.85
N LYS A 188 7.47 0.47 -9.83
CA LYS A 188 7.43 0.90 -11.24
C LYS A 188 6.15 0.45 -11.97
N LYS A 189 5.43 -0.58 -11.47
CA LYS A 189 4.18 -1.08 -12.08
C LYS A 189 3.03 -0.06 -11.93
N ALA A 190 2.88 0.55 -10.77
CA ALA A 190 1.81 1.52 -10.53
C ALA A 190 1.85 2.75 -11.47
N PRO A 191 3.00 3.44 -11.68
CA PRO A 191 3.10 4.50 -12.67
C PRO A 191 2.78 4.05 -14.11
N ARG A 192 3.12 2.82 -14.50
CA ARG A 192 2.77 2.28 -15.83
C ARG A 192 1.27 2.19 -16.03
N TRP A 193 0.55 1.68 -15.02
CA TRP A 193 -0.91 1.65 -15.02
C TRP A 193 -1.52 3.05 -15.07
N LEU A 194 -1.06 3.97 -14.22
CA LEU A 194 -1.60 5.34 -14.20
C LEU A 194 -1.32 6.08 -15.51
N HIS A 195 -0.14 5.89 -16.10
CA HIS A 195 0.21 6.47 -17.41
C HIS A 195 -0.65 5.90 -18.54
N HIS A 196 -1.02 4.63 -18.50
CA HIS A 196 -1.90 4.04 -19.51
C HIS A 196 -3.31 4.67 -19.46
N ILE A 197 -3.85 4.87 -18.25
CA ILE A 197 -5.22 5.38 -18.07
C ILE A 197 -5.31 6.92 -18.14
N MET A 198 -4.20 7.64 -17.97
CA MET A 198 -4.23 9.11 -17.80
C MET A 198 -4.80 9.91 -18.98
N ASN A 199 -4.86 9.32 -20.17
CA ASN A 199 -5.45 9.98 -21.35
C ASN A 199 -6.97 10.09 -21.25
N HIS A 200 -7.59 9.22 -20.43
CA HIS A 200 -9.04 9.15 -20.25
C HIS A 200 -9.49 9.79 -18.93
N ASP A 201 -8.58 9.98 -17.97
CA ASP A 201 -8.91 10.44 -16.63
C ASP A 201 -7.85 11.38 -16.02
N LEU A 202 -8.27 12.60 -15.67
CA LEU A 202 -7.41 13.63 -15.09
C LEU A 202 -6.92 13.27 -13.68
N ALA A 203 -7.69 12.50 -12.91
CA ALA A 203 -7.27 12.07 -11.58
C ALA A 203 -6.14 11.03 -11.68
N CYS A 204 -6.19 10.14 -12.67
CA CYS A 204 -5.10 9.23 -13.01
C CYS A 204 -3.85 9.99 -13.48
N LYS A 205 -4.01 11.03 -14.31
CA LYS A 205 -2.90 11.94 -14.69
C LYS A 205 -2.23 12.59 -13.48
N ARG A 206 -3.03 13.11 -12.54
CA ARG A 206 -2.52 13.69 -11.28
C ARG A 206 -1.82 12.62 -10.44
N GLY A 207 -2.43 11.45 -10.29
CA GLY A 207 -1.86 10.31 -9.59
C GLY A 207 -0.50 9.92 -10.14
N PHE A 208 -0.39 9.79 -11.47
CA PHE A 208 0.85 9.48 -12.19
C PHE A 208 1.95 10.49 -11.85
N ASN A 209 1.67 11.79 -12.02
CA ASN A 209 2.65 12.85 -11.76
C ASN A 209 3.13 12.84 -10.30
N ILE A 210 2.23 12.64 -9.35
CA ILE A 210 2.57 12.52 -7.92
C ILE A 210 3.48 11.31 -7.71
N SER A 211 3.06 10.12 -8.14
CA SER A 211 3.80 8.87 -7.93
C SER A 211 5.20 8.91 -8.54
N VAL A 212 5.34 9.41 -9.78
CA VAL A 212 6.64 9.54 -10.45
C VAL A 212 7.54 10.55 -9.74
N SER A 213 7.01 11.72 -9.33
CA SER A 213 7.80 12.73 -8.64
C SER A 213 8.38 12.21 -7.31
N PHE A 214 7.59 11.47 -6.53
CA PHE A 214 8.07 10.86 -5.30
C PHE A 214 9.05 9.72 -5.56
N LEU A 215 8.76 8.85 -6.53
CA LEU A 215 9.65 7.74 -6.87
C LEU A 215 11.03 8.24 -7.32
N ARG A 216 11.10 9.32 -8.12
CA ARG A 216 12.36 9.97 -8.50
C ARG A 216 13.14 10.50 -7.30
N ARG A 217 12.46 11.14 -6.35
CA ARG A 217 13.10 11.65 -5.13
C ARG A 217 13.70 10.51 -4.31
N VAL A 218 12.93 9.43 -4.14
CA VAL A 218 13.37 8.25 -3.37
C VAL A 218 14.54 7.54 -4.05
N THR A 219 14.46 7.32 -5.36
CA THR A 219 15.54 6.68 -6.14
C THR A 219 16.81 7.53 -6.16
N SER A 220 16.69 8.84 -6.37
CA SER A 220 17.84 9.77 -6.35
C SER A 220 18.53 9.82 -4.99
N SER A 221 17.76 9.83 -3.89
CA SER A 221 18.33 9.85 -2.53
C SER A 221 19.02 8.54 -2.11
N ARG A 222 18.80 7.44 -2.85
CA ARG A 222 19.32 6.11 -2.53
C ARG A 222 20.16 5.48 -3.64
N ASN A 223 20.47 6.23 -4.70
CA ASN A 223 21.18 5.75 -5.90
C ASN A 223 20.55 4.47 -6.50
N LEU A 224 19.22 4.42 -6.56
CA LEU A 224 18.47 3.29 -7.12
C LEU A 224 18.12 3.54 -8.59
N ASP A 225 17.99 2.46 -9.35
CA ASP A 225 17.64 2.51 -10.77
C ASP A 225 16.20 2.98 -11.02
N PHE A 226 16.04 3.98 -11.89
CA PHE A 226 14.75 4.55 -12.30
C PHE A 226 14.36 4.16 -13.74
N GLU A 227 15.15 3.35 -14.45
CA GLU A 227 14.88 2.97 -15.84
C GLU A 227 13.51 2.30 -16.02
N GLY A 228 12.86 2.56 -17.15
CA GLY A 228 11.56 1.96 -17.52
C GLY A 228 10.30 2.60 -16.91
N VAL A 229 10.42 3.71 -16.17
CA VAL A 229 9.24 4.47 -15.69
C VAL A 229 8.90 5.58 -16.70
N PRO A 230 7.63 5.70 -17.16
CA PRO A 230 7.23 6.76 -18.07
C PRO A 230 7.55 8.15 -17.51
N LEU A 231 7.95 9.08 -18.38
CA LEU A 231 8.25 10.45 -17.98
C LEU A 231 6.95 11.24 -17.75
N PRO A 232 6.90 12.17 -16.77
CA PRO A 232 5.82 13.12 -16.63
C PRO A 232 5.64 13.88 -17.94
N VAL A 233 4.43 13.86 -18.48
CA VAL A 233 4.07 14.76 -19.58
C VAL A 233 3.99 16.17 -18.98
N PRO A 234 4.71 17.17 -19.53
CA PRO A 234 4.57 18.55 -19.09
C PRO A 234 3.09 18.93 -19.09
N LEU A 235 2.62 19.54 -17.99
CA LEU A 235 1.33 20.20 -18.00
C LEU A 235 1.45 21.33 -19.03
N LEU A 236 0.96 21.11 -20.25
CA LEU A 236 0.71 22.20 -21.18
C LEU A 236 -0.25 23.14 -20.44
N LEU A 237 0.27 24.31 -20.07
CA LEU A 237 -0.56 25.44 -19.69
C LEU A 237 -1.43 25.73 -20.90
N ASP A 238 -2.75 25.78 -20.71
CA ASP A 238 -3.70 26.20 -21.75
C ASP A 238 -3.29 27.60 -22.24
N GLU A 239 -2.61 27.66 -23.38
CA GLU A 239 -2.57 28.85 -24.22
C GLU A 239 -3.89 28.92 -24.98
N SER A 240 -4.97 29.24 -24.27
CA SER A 240 -6.23 29.65 -24.90
C SER A 240 -6.97 30.63 -24.01
N SER A 241 -6.52 31.88 -24.06
CA SER A 241 -7.39 33.06 -23.92
C SER A 241 -6.76 34.21 -24.70
N GLY A 242 -6.64 34.00 -26.02
CA GLY A 242 -6.63 35.08 -26.98
C GLY A 242 -8.04 35.19 -27.58
N SER A 243 -8.80 36.18 -27.14
CA SER A 243 -9.90 36.81 -27.88
C SER A 243 -10.02 38.24 -27.39
#